data_AF-A0A529GGE6-F1
#
_entry.id   AF-A0A529GGE6-F1
#
_cell.length_a   1.000
_cell.length_b   1.000
_cell.length_c   1.000
_cell.angle_alpha   90.00
_cell.angle_beta   90.00
_cell.angle_gamma   90.00
#
_symmetry.space_group_name_H-M   'P 1'
#
loop_
_entity.id
_entity.type
_entity.pdbx_description
1 polymer ?
#
loop_
_entity_poly.entity_id
_entity_poly.type
_entity_poly.pdbx_seq_one_letter_code
_entity_poly.pdbx_strand_id
1 'polypeptide(L)'
;MEDIMRSLGFLCLGSRLKRIGEQLQADTQRVLDRLEVRVPSSQYPLLAALDRLGPLPVGELAQSLGVAQPGVTRSVAQLAVLGLVETSPSSDDKR
;
A
#
# COMPACT_ATOMS: atom_id res chain seq x y z
N MET A 1 -26.63 -6.59 16.82
CA MET A 1 -25.46 -6.35 17.69
C MET A 1 -25.11 -4.87 17.59
N GLU A 2 -24.92 -4.19 18.71
CA GLU A 2 -24.58 -2.76 18.72
C GLU A 2 -23.14 -2.53 18.21
N ASP A 3 -22.92 -1.46 17.44
CA ASP A 3 -21.59 -1.06 16.98
C ASP A 3 -20.90 -0.18 18.04
N ILE A 4 -20.07 -0.80 18.88
CA ILE A 4 -19.35 -0.13 19.99
C ILE A 4 -18.49 1.03 19.48
N MET A 5 -17.86 0.90 18.31
CA MET A 5 -17.04 1.98 17.77
C MET A 5 -17.88 3.20 17.39
N ARG A 6 -19.14 2.99 17.00
CA ARG A 6 -20.08 4.08 16.70
C ARG A 6 -20.58 4.74 17.98
N SER A 7 -20.86 3.97 19.04
CA SER A 7 -21.40 4.52 20.30
C SER A 7 -20.38 5.39 21.06
N LEU A 8 -19.08 5.13 20.90
CA LEU A 8 -17.99 5.93 21.50
C LEU A 8 -17.67 7.25 20.75
N GLY A 9 -18.44 7.61 19.72
CA GLY A 9 -18.35 8.92 19.07
C GLY A 9 -16.97 9.21 18.44
N PHE A 10 -16.34 10.31 18.86
CA PHE A 10 -15.05 10.75 18.33
C PHE A 10 -13.85 9.97 18.89
N LEU A 11 -13.99 9.30 20.03
CA LEU A 11 -12.92 8.50 20.62
C LEU A 11 -12.48 7.36 19.68
N CYS A 12 -13.41 6.83 18.90
CA CYS A 12 -13.16 5.79 17.91
C CYS A 12 -13.14 6.29 16.47
N LEU A 13 -12.95 7.61 16.24
CA LEU A 13 -12.97 8.16 14.88
C LEU A 13 -11.90 7.52 13.98
N GLY A 14 -10.66 7.41 14.47
CA GLY A 14 -9.56 6.79 13.73
C GLY A 14 -9.86 5.34 13.32
N SER A 15 -10.37 4.53 14.24
CA SER A 15 -10.75 3.13 13.96
C SER A 15 -11.89 3.02 12.97
N ARG A 16 -12.88 3.93 13.03
CA ARG A 16 -13.98 3.97 12.06
C ARG A 16 -13.49 4.37 10.67
N LEU A 17 -12.59 5.33 10.56
CA LEU A 17 -11.96 5.72 9.29
C LEU A 17 -11.13 4.56 8.72
N LYS A 18 -10.37 3.85 9.56
CA LYS A 18 -9.65 2.64 9.15
C LYS A 18 -10.62 1.58 8.58
N ARG A 19 -11.72 1.28 9.28
CA ARG A 19 -12.74 0.32 8.81
C ARG A 19 -13.35 0.71 7.46
N ILE A 20 -13.60 2.00 7.25
CA ILE A 20 -14.07 2.52 5.95
C ILE A 20 -12.99 2.33 4.87
N GLY A 21 -11.74 2.66 5.16
CA GLY A 21 -10.62 2.48 4.24
C GLY A 21 -10.41 1.01 3.85
N GLU A 22 -10.49 0.09 4.81
CA GLU A 22 -10.41 -1.35 4.57
C GLU A 22 -11.56 -1.85 3.67
N GLN A 23 -12.78 -1.38 3.92
CA GLN A 23 -13.94 -1.69 3.07
C GLN A 23 -13.74 -1.17 1.65
N LEU A 24 -13.29 0.07 1.48
CA LEU A 24 -13.03 0.68 0.17
C LEU A 24 -11.94 -0.09 -0.60
N GLN A 25 -10.88 -0.52 0.08
CA GLN A 25 -9.85 -1.37 -0.55
C GLN A 25 -10.43 -2.71 -0.99
N ALA A 26 -11.23 -3.37 -0.14
CA ALA A 26 -11.86 -4.64 -0.49
C ALA A 26 -12.83 -4.50 -1.68
N ASP A 27 -13.61 -3.42 -1.73
CA ASP A 27 -14.51 -3.13 -2.85
C ASP A 27 -13.73 -2.87 -4.15
N THR A 28 -12.62 -2.12 -4.04
CA THR A 28 -11.69 -1.88 -5.17
C THR A 28 -11.08 -3.18 -5.68
N GLN A 29 -10.66 -4.07 -4.76
CA GLN A 29 -10.12 -5.39 -5.13
C GLN A 29 -11.13 -6.19 -5.97
N ARG A 30 -12.42 -6.21 -5.61
CA ARG A 30 -13.45 -6.93 -6.39
C ARG A 30 -13.60 -6.40 -7.82
N VAL A 31 -13.31 -5.12 -8.06
CA VAL A 31 -13.28 -4.56 -9.42
C VAL A 31 -12.02 -5.00 -10.15
N LEU A 32 -10.86 -4.93 -9.48
CA LEU A 32 -9.57 -5.33 -10.03
C LEU A 32 -9.48 -6.83 -10.34
N ASP A 33 -10.19 -7.69 -9.60
CA ASP A 33 -10.24 -9.14 -9.84
C ASP A 33 -10.84 -9.50 -11.21
N ARG A 34 -11.47 -8.54 -11.90
CA ARG A 34 -11.95 -8.69 -13.28
C ARG A 34 -10.86 -8.48 -14.33
N LEU A 35 -9.70 -7.97 -13.92
CA LEU A 35 -8.54 -7.78 -14.78
C LEU A 35 -7.69 -9.06 -14.78
N GLU A 36 -6.98 -9.29 -15.87
CA GLU A 36 -6.08 -10.44 -15.99
C GLU A 36 -4.88 -10.35 -15.04
N VAL A 37 -4.43 -9.13 -14.76
CA VAL A 37 -3.30 -8.87 -13.86
C VAL A 37 -3.78 -8.87 -12.42
N ARG A 38 -3.32 -9.84 -11.63
CA ARG A 38 -3.68 -9.95 -10.21
C ARG A 38 -2.70 -9.18 -9.32
N VAL A 39 -2.99 -7.91 -9.10
CA VAL A 39 -2.28 -7.07 -8.14
C VAL A 39 -3.22 -6.70 -7.00
N PRO A 40 -2.80 -6.84 -5.72
CA PRO A 40 -3.60 -6.36 -4.61
C PRO A 40 -3.81 -4.84 -4.71
N SER A 41 -5.04 -4.37 -4.45
CA SER A 41 -5.44 -2.97 -4.54
C SER A 41 -4.54 -2.04 -3.71
N SER A 42 -4.06 -2.52 -2.57
CA SER A 42 -3.14 -1.81 -1.68
C SER A 42 -1.75 -1.58 -2.27
N GLN A 43 -1.37 -2.29 -3.34
CA GLN A 43 -0.06 -2.20 -3.99
C GLN A 43 -0.03 -1.24 -5.17
N TYR A 44 -1.19 -0.85 -5.71
CA TYR A 44 -1.28 0.10 -6.82
C TYR A 44 -0.65 1.47 -6.54
N PRO A 45 -0.78 2.07 -5.34
CA PRO A 45 -0.11 3.34 -5.05
C PRO A 45 1.41 3.28 -5.23
N LEU A 46 2.02 2.16 -4.84
CA LEU A 46 3.46 1.95 -5.01
C LEU A 46 3.83 1.88 -6.50
N LEU A 47 3.11 1.07 -7.28
CA LEU A 47 3.32 0.98 -8.73
C LEU A 47 3.12 2.34 -9.42
N ALA A 48 2.08 3.09 -9.04
CA ALA A 48 1.81 4.42 -9.59
C ALA A 48 2.91 5.44 -9.22
N ALA A 49 3.50 5.33 -8.03
CA ALA A 49 4.63 6.17 -7.64
C ALA A 49 5.87 5.87 -8.49
N LEU A 50 6.20 4.59 -8.71
CA LEU A 50 7.33 4.19 -9.55
C LEU A 50 7.10 4.54 -11.03
N ASP A 51 5.89 4.35 -11.56
CA ASP A 51 5.53 4.73 -12.92
C ASP A 51 5.70 6.23 -13.16
N ARG A 52 5.33 7.06 -12.17
CA ARG A 52 5.36 8.52 -12.29
C ARG A 52 6.70 9.17 -11.94
N LEU A 53 7.42 8.62 -10.96
CA LEU A 53 8.65 9.22 -10.41
C LEU A 53 9.91 8.49 -10.85
N GLY A 54 9.77 7.33 -11.50
CA GLY A 54 10.88 6.45 -11.86
C GLY A 54 11.36 5.59 -10.68
N PRO A 55 12.53 4.93 -10.84
CA PRO A 55 13.15 4.14 -9.77
C PRO A 55 13.49 5.00 -8.56
N LEU A 56 13.09 4.57 -7.36
CA LEU A 56 13.30 5.29 -6.11
C LEU A 56 13.85 4.36 -5.01
N PRO A 57 14.71 4.88 -4.11
CA PRO A 57 15.02 4.20 -2.86
C PRO A 57 13.76 3.98 -2.01
N VAL A 58 13.73 2.88 -1.24
CA VAL A 58 12.57 2.52 -0.39
C VAL A 58 12.19 3.65 0.59
N GLY A 59 13.17 4.41 1.09
CA GLY A 59 12.94 5.57 1.97
C GLY A 59 12.18 6.71 1.26
N GLU A 60 12.59 7.07 0.05
CA GLU A 60 11.94 8.11 -0.76
C GLU A 60 10.54 7.68 -1.23
N LEU A 61 10.39 6.40 -1.54
CA LEU A 61 9.09 5.81 -1.88
C LEU A 61 8.12 5.87 -0.68
N ALA A 62 8.60 5.59 0.53
CA ALA A 62 7.81 5.72 1.76
C ALA A 62 7.39 7.17 2.04
N GLN A 63 8.30 8.13 1.83
CA GLN A 63 8.00 9.55 1.96
C GLN A 63 6.97 10.01 0.94
N SER A 64 7.11 9.60 -0.33
CA SER A 64 6.19 9.97 -1.42
C SER A 64 4.78 9.42 -1.21
N LEU A 65 4.67 8.21 -0.63
CA LEU A 65 3.40 7.56 -0.34
C LEU A 65 2.78 7.99 1.00
N GLY A 66 3.52 8.70 1.86
CA GLY A 66 3.06 9.10 3.19
C GLY A 66 2.83 7.92 4.14
N VAL A 67 3.59 6.83 3.99
CA VAL A 67 3.46 5.60 4.80
C VAL A 67 4.77 5.21 5.46
N ALA A 68 4.71 4.33 6.45
CA ALA A 68 5.91 3.85 7.12
C ALA A 68 6.75 2.93 6.21
N GLN A 69 8.07 3.11 6.25
CA GLN A 69 9.04 2.33 5.45
C GLN A 69 8.88 0.80 5.56
N PRO A 70 8.65 0.20 6.75
CA PRO A 70 8.44 -1.25 6.84
C PRO A 70 7.24 -1.76 6.02
N GLY A 71 6.22 -0.92 5.82
CA GLY A 71 5.10 -1.22 4.94
C GLY A 71 5.54 -1.27 3.48
N VAL A 72 6.31 -0.27 3.04
CA VAL A 72 6.86 -0.20 1.69
C VAL A 72 7.80 -1.36 1.40
N THR A 73 8.71 -1.71 2.31
CA THR A 73 9.62 -2.85 2.12
C THR A 73 8.85 -4.15 1.88
N ARG A 74 7.78 -4.39 2.66
CA ARG A 74 6.93 -5.57 2.50
C ARG A 74 6.20 -5.55 1.15
N SER A 75 5.69 -4.39 0.76
CA SER A 75 5.02 -4.17 -0.52
C SER A 75 5.94 -4.40 -1.72
N VAL A 76 7.16 -3.85 -1.69
CA VAL A 76 8.18 -4.08 -2.72
C VAL A 76 8.50 -5.57 -2.84
N ALA A 77 8.70 -6.28 -1.72
CA ALA A 77 8.97 -7.71 -1.74
C ALA A 77 7.83 -8.51 -2.38
N GLN A 78 6.57 -8.17 -2.08
CA GLN A 78 5.40 -8.82 -2.68
C GLN A 78 5.31 -8.55 -4.20
N LEU A 79 5.55 -7.31 -4.62
CA LEU A 79 5.53 -6.94 -6.04
C LEU A 79 6.72 -7.54 -6.81
N ALA A 80 7.87 -7.71 -6.18
CA ALA A 80 9.04 -8.35 -6.77
C ALA A 80 8.78 -9.85 -7.04
N VAL A 81 8.10 -10.54 -6.12
CA VAL A 81 7.64 -11.93 -6.33
C VAL A 81 6.68 -12.04 -7.53
N LEU A 82 5.88 -11.01 -7.78
CA LEU A 82 4.99 -10.94 -8.95
C LEU A 82 5.71 -10.52 -10.24
N GLY A 83 7.00 -10.21 -10.19
CA GLY A 83 7.77 -9.73 -11.34
C GLY A 83 7.38 -8.33 -11.82
N LEU A 84 6.74 -7.53 -10.97
CA LEU A 84 6.23 -6.19 -11.31
C LEU A 84 7.22 -5.07 -10.95
N VAL A 85 8.16 -5.35 -10.07
CA VAL A 85 9.24 -4.43 -9.70
C VAL A 85 10.54 -5.22 -9.56
N GLU A 86 11.66 -4.54 -9.79
CA GLU A 86 12.99 -5.07 -9.54
C GLU A 86 13.67 -4.25 -8.45
N THR A 87 14.45 -4.91 -7.61
CA THR A 87 15.27 -4.24 -6.59
C THR A 87 16.74 -4.36 -6.97
N SER A 88 17.39 -3.23 -7.18
CA SER A 88 18.84 -3.17 -7.35
C SER A 88 19.52 -2.66 -6.07
N PRO A 89 20.70 -3.20 -5.70
CA PRO A 89 21.51 -2.56 -4.67
C PRO A 89 21.81 -1.12 -5.09
N SER A 90 21.73 -0.20 -4.13
CA SER A 90 22.09 1.19 -4.43
C SER A 90 23.60 1.27 -4.70
N SER A 91 24.02 2.13 -5.63
CA SER A 91 25.45 2.36 -5.90
C SER A 91 26.21 2.91 -4.69
N ASP A 92 25.49 3.36 -3.67
CA ASP A 92 26.01 3.92 -2.42
C ASP A 92 25.95 2.91 -1.24
N ASP A 93 25.40 1.71 -1.46
CA ASP A 93 25.34 0.64 -0.45
C ASP A 93 26.67 -0.13 -0.41
N LYS A 94 27.68 0.49 0.21
CA LYS A 94 28.82 -0.24 0.78
C LYS A 94 28.39 -0.85 2.11
N ARG A 95 27.67 -1.97 2.07
CA ARG A 95 27.48 -2.87 3.21
C ARG A 95 27.60 -4.32 2.81
#